data_AF-A0ABD0N0H3-F1
#
_entry.id   AF-A0ABD0N0H3-F1
#
_cell.length_a   1.000
_cell.length_b   1.000
_cell.length_c   1.000
_cell.angle_alpha   90.00
_cell.angle_beta   90.00
_cell.angle_gamma   90.00
#
_symmetry.space_group_name_H-M   'P 1'
#
loop_
_entity.id
_entity.type
_entity.pdbx_description
1 polymer ?
#
loop_
_entity_poly.entity_id
_entity_poly.type
_entity_poly.pdbx_seq_one_letter_code
_entity_poly.pdbx_strand_id
1 'polypeptide(L)'
;QSGEHGEDYETEEQLQARILTSALEFVPQHGWTVEAIAAGAENVGLSSASTGMFNNGAGDLVLHFVAQCNAQLAETLAEQNNLVQLGQA
;
A
#
# COMPACT_ATOMS: atom_id res chain seq x y z
N GLN A 1 6.94 -22.86 32.82
CA GLN A 1 7.25 -21.48 32.37
C GLN A 1 7.63 -21.58 30.91
N SER A 2 6.63 -21.49 30.04
CA SER A 2 6.80 -21.51 28.59
C SER A 2 6.82 -20.04 28.17
N GLY A 3 7.98 -19.55 27.72
CA GLY A 3 8.12 -18.16 27.32
C GLY A 3 7.29 -17.87 26.08
N GLU A 4 6.21 -17.13 26.23
CA GLU A 4 5.48 -16.51 25.14
C GLU A 4 6.34 -15.35 24.59
N HIS A 5 7.25 -15.66 23.66
CA HIS A 5 7.75 -14.65 22.72
C HIS A 5 6.74 -14.58 21.58
N GLY A 6 5.77 -13.67 21.69
CA GLY A 6 4.96 -13.27 20.55
C GLY A 6 5.86 -12.47 19.60
N GLU A 7 6.48 -13.14 18.65
CA GLU A 7 7.23 -12.48 17.59
C GLU A 7 6.23 -11.74 16.68
N ASP A 8 6.36 -10.42 16.63
CA ASP A 8 5.51 -9.50 15.86
C ASP A 8 5.90 -9.58 14.38
N TYR A 9 5.59 -10.72 13.74
CA TYR A 9 5.89 -10.96 12.34
C TYR A 9 4.94 -10.18 11.44
N GLU A 10 5.49 -9.54 10.39
CA GLU A 10 4.73 -8.96 9.30
C GLU A 10 4.02 -10.08 8.51
N THR A 11 2.72 -9.92 8.22
CA THR A 11 1.98 -10.84 7.34
C THR A 11 2.36 -10.63 5.88
N GLU A 12 2.05 -11.62 5.03
CA GLU A 12 2.29 -11.48 3.59
C GLU A 12 1.52 -10.28 3.00
N GLU A 13 0.27 -10.06 3.44
CA GLU A 13 -0.55 -8.93 2.96
C GLU A 13 0.04 -7.58 3.38
N GLN A 14 0.57 -7.48 4.60
CA GLN A 14 1.23 -6.26 5.07
C GLN A 14 2.49 -5.98 4.25
N LEU A 15 3.27 -7.02 3.98
CA LEU A 15 4.46 -6.92 3.15
C LEU A 15 4.12 -6.49 1.71
N GLN A 16 3.09 -7.11 1.10
CA GLN A 16 2.60 -6.74 -0.23
C GLN A 16 2.17 -5.26 -0.26
N ALA A 17 1.38 -4.82 0.73
CA ALA A 17 0.94 -3.43 0.83
C ALA A 17 2.12 -2.46 0.96
N ARG A 18 3.17 -2.82 1.72
CA ARG A 18 4.38 -2.01 1.85
C ARG A 18 5.13 -1.87 0.53
N ILE A 19 5.30 -2.96 -0.22
CA ILE A 19 5.94 -2.93 -1.55
C ILE A 19 5.10 -2.09 -2.52
N LEU A 20 3.78 -2.32 -2.60
CA LEU A 20 2.91 -1.59 -3.52
C LEU A 20 2.86 -0.09 -3.20
N THR A 21 2.86 0.27 -1.91
CA THR A 21 2.95 1.68 -1.49
C THR A 21 4.26 2.31 -1.95
N SER A 22 5.39 1.61 -1.76
CA SER A 22 6.69 2.10 -2.23
C SER A 22 6.76 2.21 -3.75
N ALA A 23 6.17 1.26 -4.47
CA ALA A 23 6.13 1.24 -5.94
C ALA A 23 5.42 2.46 -6.55
N LEU A 24 4.46 3.08 -5.85
CA LEU A 24 3.77 4.29 -6.31
C LEU A 24 4.73 5.46 -6.55
N GLU A 25 5.85 5.54 -5.82
CA GLU A 25 6.88 6.57 -6.01
C GLU A 25 7.57 6.45 -7.39
N PHE A 26 7.57 5.26 -7.96
CA PHE A 26 8.25 4.94 -9.22
C PHE A 26 7.31 4.90 -10.43
N VAL A 27 5.99 4.94 -10.21
CA VAL A 27 4.98 5.01 -11.29
C VAL A 27 5.22 6.20 -12.24
N PRO A 28 5.61 7.42 -11.80
CA PRO A 28 5.88 8.52 -12.73
C PRO A 28 7.01 8.22 -13.73
N GLN A 29 7.97 7.36 -13.37
CA GLN A 29 9.12 7.01 -14.21
C GLN A 29 8.88 5.74 -15.03
N HIS A 30 8.29 4.70 -14.42
CA HIS A 30 8.15 3.39 -15.03
C HIS A 30 6.73 3.10 -15.55
N GLY A 31 5.75 3.92 -15.16
CA GLY A 31 4.34 3.67 -15.40
C GLY A 31 3.75 2.62 -14.47
N TRP A 32 2.54 2.16 -14.79
CA TRP A 32 1.87 1.06 -14.08
C TRP A 32 2.38 -0.27 -14.62
N THR A 33 3.58 -0.67 -14.20
CA THR A 33 4.25 -1.86 -14.71
C THR A 33 4.90 -2.68 -13.59
N VAL A 34 5.37 -3.89 -13.93
CA VAL A 34 6.09 -4.75 -12.97
C VAL A 34 7.45 -4.13 -12.60
N GLU A 35 8.04 -3.33 -13.48
CA GLU A 35 9.27 -2.57 -13.19
C GLU A 35 9.07 -1.56 -12.05
N ALA A 36 7.90 -0.90 -11.97
CA ALA A 36 7.59 -0.03 -10.84
C ALA A 36 7.50 -0.82 -9.52
N ILE A 37 6.94 -2.03 -9.56
CA ILE A 37 6.86 -2.94 -8.40
C ILE A 37 8.25 -3.44 -8.00
N ALA A 38 9.10 -3.79 -8.97
CA ALA A 38 10.48 -4.18 -8.73
C ALA A 38 11.27 -3.05 -8.04
N ALA A 39 11.15 -1.82 -8.54
CA ALA A 39 11.78 -0.65 -7.92
C ALA A 39 11.26 -0.40 -6.49
N GLY A 40 9.95 -0.55 -6.26
CA GLY A 40 9.36 -0.48 -4.92
C GLY A 40 9.88 -1.57 -3.97
N ALA A 41 10.04 -2.81 -4.45
CA ALA A 41 10.60 -3.90 -3.67
C ALA A 41 12.07 -3.63 -3.28
N GLU A 42 12.88 -3.17 -4.24
CA GLU A 42 14.28 -2.80 -4.00
C GLU A 42 14.39 -1.62 -3.02
N ASN A 43 13.49 -0.64 -3.12
CA ASN A 43 13.45 0.52 -2.22
C ASN A 43 13.13 0.15 -0.76
N VAL A 44 12.36 -0.93 -0.54
CA VAL A 44 12.09 -1.47 0.81
C VAL A 44 13.10 -2.55 1.24
N GLY A 45 14.21 -2.70 0.53
CA GLY A 45 15.32 -3.61 0.87
C GLY A 45 15.10 -5.07 0.47
N LEU A 46 14.17 -5.33 -0.45
CA LEU A 46 13.88 -6.67 -0.98
C LEU A 46 14.41 -6.84 -2.40
N SER A 47 14.49 -8.09 -2.87
CA SER A 47 14.90 -8.37 -4.25
C SER A 47 13.77 -8.05 -5.22
N SER A 48 14.09 -7.64 -6.45
CA SER A 48 13.13 -7.58 -7.56
C SER A 48 12.44 -8.93 -7.84
N ALA A 49 12.99 -10.06 -7.40
CA ALA A 49 12.31 -11.35 -7.42
C ALA A 49 11.02 -11.38 -6.58
N SER A 50 10.86 -10.48 -5.60
CA SER A 50 9.64 -10.32 -4.81
C SER A 50 8.43 -9.90 -5.67
N THR A 51 8.63 -9.41 -6.89
CA THR A 51 7.53 -9.18 -7.84
C THR A 51 6.70 -10.44 -8.13
N GLY A 52 7.29 -11.64 -7.95
CA GLY A 52 6.60 -12.92 -8.13
C GLY A 52 5.44 -13.17 -7.16
N MET A 53 5.29 -12.37 -6.10
CA MET A 53 4.14 -12.47 -5.19
C MET A 53 2.87 -11.77 -5.70
N PHE A 54 2.97 -10.95 -6.76
CA PHE A 54 1.85 -10.20 -7.33
C PHE A 54 1.28 -10.92 -8.56
N ASN A 55 0.21 -11.69 -8.36
CA ASN A 55 -0.41 -12.51 -9.41
C ASN A 55 -0.98 -11.68 -10.57
N ASN A 56 -1.44 -10.45 -10.31
CA ASN A 56 -1.94 -9.55 -11.37
C ASN A 56 -0.90 -8.50 -11.78
N GLY A 57 0.32 -8.56 -11.23
CA GLY A 57 1.41 -7.63 -11.50
C GLY A 57 0.95 -6.17 -11.35
N ALA A 58 1.04 -5.41 -12.44
CA ALA A 58 0.60 -4.01 -12.47
C ALA A 58 -0.87 -3.78 -12.07
N GLY A 59 -1.74 -4.79 -12.24
CA GLY A 59 -3.14 -4.71 -11.81
C GLY A 59 -3.26 -4.57 -10.29
N ASP A 60 -2.43 -5.27 -9.52
CA ASP A 60 -2.41 -5.18 -8.06
C ASP A 60 -1.95 -3.77 -7.62
N LEU A 61 -1.00 -3.18 -8.34
CA LEU A 61 -0.53 -1.81 -8.10
C LEU A 61 -1.63 -0.76 -8.33
N VAL A 62 -2.37 -0.87 -9.45
CA VAL A 62 -3.50 0.04 -9.73
C VAL A 62 -4.59 -0.11 -8.68
N LEU A 63 -4.95 -1.35 -8.32
CA LEU A 63 -5.98 -1.61 -7.32
C LEU A 63 -5.59 -1.08 -5.94
N HIS A 64 -4.32 -1.22 -5.54
CA HIS A 64 -3.78 -0.65 -4.31
C HIS A 64 -3.93 0.86 -4.27
N PHE A 65 -3.55 1.55 -5.35
CA PHE A 65 -3.71 3.00 -5.46
C PHE A 65 -5.18 3.43 -5.37
N VAL A 66 -6.08 2.76 -6.08
CA VAL A 66 -7.52 3.06 -6.04
C VAL A 66 -8.08 2.86 -4.63
N ALA A 67 -7.70 1.77 -3.95
CA ALA A 67 -8.11 1.51 -2.57
C ALA A 67 -7.61 2.62 -1.62
N GLN A 68 -6.36 3.05 -1.78
CA GLN A 68 -5.79 4.16 -1.01
C GLN A 68 -6.54 5.49 -1.25
N CYS A 69 -6.82 5.84 -2.51
CA CYS A 69 -7.60 7.04 -2.83
C CYS A 69 -9.01 7.00 -2.25
N ASN A 70 -9.68 5.84 -2.33
CA ASN A 70 -11.02 5.68 -1.77
C ASN A 70 -11.03 5.81 -0.24
N ALA A 71 -10.01 5.28 0.46
CA ALA A 71 -9.87 5.43 1.90
C ALA A 71 -9.66 6.90 2.30
N GLN A 72 -8.79 7.63 1.60
CA GLN A 72 -8.55 9.06 1.82
C GLN A 72 -9.81 9.90 1.56
N LEU A 73 -10.58 9.55 0.52
CA LEU A 73 -11.85 10.20 0.23
C LEU A 73 -12.87 9.96 1.35
N ALA A 74 -12.99 8.73 1.84
CA ALA A 74 -13.90 8.39 2.93
C ALA A 74 -13.56 9.17 4.21
N GLU A 75 -12.28 9.28 4.56
CA GLU A 75 -11.80 10.08 5.69
C GLU A 75 -12.12 11.57 5.50
N THR A 76 -11.85 12.11 4.31
CA THR A 76 -12.16 13.51 3.98
C THR A 76 -13.66 13.80 4.14
N LEU A 77 -14.51 12.92 3.60
CA LEU A 77 -15.97 13.08 3.70
C LEU A 77 -16.48 12.95 5.13
N ALA A 78 -15.90 12.06 5.94
CA ALA A 78 -16.23 11.94 7.36
C ALA A 78 -15.88 13.23 8.11
N GLU A 79 -14.71 13.81 7.86
CA GLU A 79 -14.29 15.06 8.49
C GLU A 79 -15.18 16.24 8.08
N GLN A 80 -15.49 16.36 6.78
CA GLN A 80 -16.41 17.40 6.32
C GLN A 80 -17.81 17.25 6.95
N ASN A 81 -18.31 16.02 7.08
CA ASN A 81 -19.59 15.78 7.74
C ASN A 81 -19.54 16.18 9.23
N ASN A 82 -18.44 15.89 9.93
CA ASN A 82 -18.26 16.30 11.33
C ASN A 82 -18.31 17.83 11.47
N LEU A 83 -17.64 18.58 10.59
CA LEU A 83 -17.68 20.04 10.60
C LEU A 83 -19.10 20.59 10.36
N VAL A 84 -19.85 19.98 9.44
CA VAL A 84 -21.26 20.32 9.20
C VAL A 84 -22.10 20.07 10.44
N GLN A 85 -21.94 18.93 11.12
CA GLN A 85 -22.67 18.61 12.36
C GLN A 85 -22.34 19.59 13.51
N LEU A 86 -21.12 20.11 13.55
CA LEU A 86 -20.67 21.10 14.53
C LEU A 86 -21.10 22.54 14.18
N GLY A 87 -21.71 22.77 13.01
CA GLY A 87 -22.10 24.10 12.54
C GLY A 87 -20.91 24.99 12.15
N GLN A 88 -19.78 24.38 11.79
CA GLN A 88 -18.51 25.04 11.46
C GLN A 88 -18.22 25.07 9.94
N ALA A 89 -19.20 24.65 9.12
CA ALA A 89 -19.11 24.60 7.66
C ALA A 89 -19.33 25.96 6.99
#